data_AF-A0A321LWC2-F1
#
_entry.id   AF-A0A321LWC2-F1
#
_cell.length_a   1.000
_cell.length_b   1.000
_cell.length_c   1.000
_cell.angle_alpha   90.00
_cell.angle_beta   90.00
_cell.angle_gamma   90.00
#
_symmetry.space_group_name_H-M   'P 1'
#
loop_
_entity.id
_entity.type
_entity.pdbx_description
1 polymer ?
#
loop_
_entity_poly.entity_id
_entity_poly.type
_entity_poly.pdbx_seq_one_letter_code
_entity_poly.pdbx_strand_id
1 'polypeptide(L)'
;MSIYICRWPNGNFSVVDAASKEDAIERLDEEGNADVADLFPVRKFMAHFALHKEAQYLDQPVPVELESFGEDTVEFLTTRLYPVYSKTLFEVNEALPDEEPEDETVSDQERNEALSRVTGALETERKRREGAKKPDLSDDAEIRRCQKLTDMPRVLATRLKEEAFKKEAFKKKARKR
;
A
#
# COMPACT_ATOMS: atom_id res chain seq x y z
N MET A 1 11.40 3.13 -15.04
CA MET A 1 11.78 2.17 -13.99
C MET A 1 10.93 0.92 -14.18
N SER A 2 11.43 -0.22 -13.72
CA SER A 2 10.77 -1.52 -13.81
C SER A 2 10.60 -2.08 -12.41
N ILE A 3 9.53 -2.82 -12.19
CA ILE A 3 9.31 -3.51 -10.94
C ILE A 3 10.00 -4.88 -11.02
N TYR A 4 10.74 -5.24 -9.97
CA TYR A 4 11.35 -6.54 -9.79
C TYR A 4 10.71 -7.25 -8.60
N ILE A 5 10.46 -8.56 -8.77
CA ILE A 5 10.12 -9.45 -7.67
C ILE A 5 11.37 -10.27 -7.34
N CYS A 6 11.86 -10.15 -6.12
CA CYS A 6 12.94 -10.96 -5.56
C CYS A 6 12.34 -12.15 -4.80
N ARG A 7 12.78 -13.36 -5.08
CA ARG A 7 12.41 -14.58 -4.34
C ARG A 7 13.62 -15.05 -3.54
N TRP A 8 13.53 -14.91 -2.22
CA TRP A 8 14.61 -15.23 -1.27
C TRP A 8 14.80 -16.74 -1.09
N PRO A 9 15.96 -17.22 -0.62
CA PRO A 9 16.14 -18.65 -0.32
C PRO A 9 15.14 -19.20 0.72
N ASN A 10 14.66 -18.37 1.66
CA ASN A 10 13.86 -18.79 2.81
C ASN A 10 12.36 -19.06 2.53
N GLY A 11 11.79 -18.55 1.45
CA GLY A 11 10.31 -18.60 1.27
C GLY A 11 9.69 -17.26 0.89
N ASN A 12 10.32 -16.17 1.34
CA ASN A 12 9.78 -14.84 1.22
C ASN A 12 9.99 -14.27 -0.19
N PHE A 13 9.27 -13.20 -0.49
CA PHE A 13 9.55 -12.39 -1.67
C PHE A 13 9.47 -10.91 -1.33
N SER A 14 10.32 -10.13 -1.98
CA SER A 14 10.31 -8.66 -1.91
C SER A 14 9.97 -8.09 -3.27
N VAL A 15 9.43 -6.87 -3.29
CA VAL A 15 9.08 -6.15 -4.52
C VAL A 15 9.75 -4.78 -4.49
N VAL A 16 10.50 -4.47 -5.52
CA VAL A 16 11.29 -3.23 -5.61
C VAL A 16 11.11 -2.57 -6.97
N ASP A 17 11.01 -1.24 -7.00
CA ASP A 17 11.13 -0.47 -8.23
C ASP A 17 12.60 -0.08 -8.45
N ALA A 18 13.13 -0.41 -9.63
CA ALA A 18 14.53 -0.18 -9.96
C ALA A 18 14.72 0.10 -11.45
N ALA A 19 15.80 0.78 -11.80
CA ALA A 19 16.19 1.08 -13.18
C ALA A 19 16.78 -0.15 -13.90
N SER A 20 17.50 -1.01 -13.18
CA SER A 20 18.12 -2.25 -13.70
C SER A 20 18.06 -3.37 -12.66
N LYS A 21 18.58 -4.56 -13.00
CA LYS A 21 18.67 -5.68 -12.07
C LYS A 21 19.70 -5.39 -10.96
N GLU A 22 20.80 -4.72 -11.31
CA GLU A 22 21.87 -4.36 -10.39
C GLU A 22 21.38 -3.32 -9.36
N ASP A 23 20.66 -2.29 -9.80
CA ASP A 23 19.99 -1.32 -8.91
C ASP A 23 18.94 -2.03 -8.01
N ALA A 24 18.24 -3.05 -8.52
CA ALA A 24 17.34 -3.84 -7.69
C ALA A 24 18.09 -4.62 -6.60
N ILE A 25 19.26 -5.21 -6.91
CA ILE A 25 20.08 -5.93 -5.92
C ILE A 25 20.59 -4.96 -4.85
N GLU A 26 21.09 -3.79 -5.24
CA GLU A 26 21.58 -2.76 -4.32
C GLU A 26 20.50 -2.32 -3.34
N ARG A 27 19.28 -2.04 -3.83
CA ARG A 27 18.14 -1.63 -3.00
C ARG A 27 17.62 -2.74 -2.07
N LEU A 28 17.85 -4.01 -2.42
CA LEU A 28 17.40 -5.15 -1.62
C LEU A 28 18.37 -5.47 -0.46
N ASP A 29 19.53 -4.82 -0.39
CA ASP A 29 20.52 -5.01 0.68
C ASP A 29 19.94 -4.70 2.08
N GLU A 30 18.91 -3.85 2.16
CA GLU A 30 18.13 -3.58 3.38
C GLU A 30 17.50 -4.86 3.98
N GLU A 31 17.11 -5.81 3.13
CA GLU A 31 16.49 -7.08 3.54
C GLU A 31 17.50 -8.23 3.60
N GLY A 32 18.59 -8.13 2.86
CA GLY A 32 19.69 -9.07 2.87
C GLY A 32 20.40 -9.18 1.52
N ASN A 33 21.39 -10.07 1.44
CA ASN A 33 22.18 -10.21 0.22
C ASN A 33 21.35 -10.81 -0.93
N ALA A 34 20.91 -9.97 -1.87
CA ALA A 34 20.10 -10.37 -3.01
C ALA A 34 20.88 -11.08 -4.14
N ASP A 35 22.21 -11.20 -4.06
CA ASP A 35 23.00 -11.96 -5.05
C ASP A 35 22.64 -13.45 -5.07
N VAL A 36 22.15 -13.98 -3.94
CA VAL A 36 21.74 -15.38 -3.81
C VAL A 36 20.25 -15.61 -4.10
N ALA A 37 19.52 -14.56 -4.47
CA ALA A 37 18.08 -14.60 -4.69
C ALA A 37 17.72 -14.57 -6.18
N ASP A 38 16.53 -15.09 -6.50
CA ASP A 38 16.00 -15.03 -7.87
C ASP A 38 15.25 -13.72 -8.10
N LEU A 39 15.66 -12.94 -9.10
CA LEU A 39 15.01 -11.67 -9.46
C LEU A 39 14.28 -11.76 -10.79
N PHE A 40 12.99 -11.40 -10.79
CA PHE A 40 12.12 -11.44 -11.96
C PHE A 40 11.58 -10.04 -12.29
N PRO A 41 11.80 -9.50 -13.50
CA PRO A 41 11.16 -8.27 -13.93
C PRO A 41 9.67 -8.51 -14.19
N VAL A 42 8.81 -7.67 -13.63
CA VAL A 42 7.35 -7.76 -13.81
C VAL A 42 6.79 -6.51 -14.47
N ARG A 43 5.91 -6.71 -15.46
CA ARG A 43 5.31 -5.61 -16.24
C ARG A 43 4.13 -4.94 -15.54
N LYS A 44 3.46 -5.66 -14.65
CA LYS A 44 2.28 -5.22 -13.92
C LYS A 44 2.36 -5.82 -12.53
N PHE A 45 2.19 -4.97 -11.53
CA PHE A 45 2.13 -5.35 -10.14
C PHE A 45 0.97 -4.59 -9.49
N MET A 46 0.22 -5.26 -8.64
CA MET A 46 -0.84 -4.66 -7.84
C MET A 46 -0.85 -5.38 -6.50
N ALA A 47 -0.70 -4.62 -5.43
CA ALA A 47 -0.92 -5.08 -4.06
C ALA A 47 -2.02 -4.24 -3.42
N HIS A 48 -2.80 -4.87 -2.54
CA HIS A 48 -3.82 -4.19 -1.76
C HIS A 48 -3.60 -4.56 -0.31
N PHE A 49 -3.37 -3.55 0.53
CA PHE A 49 -3.13 -3.71 1.94
C PHE A 49 -4.35 -3.21 2.72
N ALA A 50 -4.79 -4.01 3.68
CA ALA A 50 -5.84 -3.63 4.60
C ALA A 50 -5.21 -3.03 5.86
N LEU A 51 -5.84 -1.98 6.39
CA LEU A 51 -5.55 -1.51 7.74
C LEU A 51 -5.89 -2.59 8.76
N HIS A 52 -5.05 -2.73 9.78
CA HIS A 52 -5.37 -3.56 10.93
C HIS A 52 -6.67 -3.11 11.61
N LYS A 53 -7.36 -4.08 12.22
CA LYS A 53 -8.55 -3.81 13.03
C LYS A 53 -8.17 -3.15 14.35
N GLU A 54 -7.07 -3.61 14.94
CA GLU A 54 -6.53 -3.20 16.22
C GLU A 54 -5.00 -3.22 16.18
N ALA A 55 -4.37 -2.44 17.03
CA ALA A 55 -2.92 -2.46 17.18
C ALA A 55 -2.52 -3.72 17.97
N GLN A 56 -1.60 -4.51 17.41
CA GLN A 56 -1.11 -5.73 18.06
C GLN A 56 0.22 -5.50 18.76
N TYR A 57 1.06 -4.64 18.19
CA TYR A 57 2.39 -4.33 18.69
C TYR A 57 2.65 -2.83 18.68
N LEU A 58 3.51 -2.36 19.58
CA LEU A 58 3.90 -0.95 19.73
C LEU A 58 5.18 -0.60 18.93
N ASP A 59 5.78 -1.57 18.27
CA ASP A 59 6.96 -1.43 17.41
C ASP A 59 6.61 -1.42 15.90
N GLN A 60 5.32 -1.41 15.56
CA GLN A 60 4.86 -1.48 14.18
C GLN A 60 4.50 -0.08 13.62
N PRO A 61 5.38 0.62 12.89
CA PRO A 61 5.12 1.98 12.42
C PRO A 61 4.06 2.08 11.32
N VAL A 62 3.87 0.99 10.55
CA VAL A 62 2.88 0.93 9.47
C VAL A 62 1.79 -0.10 9.81
N PRO A 63 0.52 0.32 9.96
CA PRO A 63 -0.54 -0.53 10.51
C PRO A 63 -1.24 -1.40 9.45
N VAL A 64 -0.47 -2.14 8.66
CA VAL A 64 -0.99 -3.09 7.68
C VAL A 64 -0.27 -4.44 7.80
N GLU A 65 -0.88 -5.48 7.26
CA GLU A 65 -0.26 -6.81 7.20
C GLU A 65 0.78 -6.86 6.07
N LEU A 66 2.05 -6.78 6.45
CA LEU A 66 3.23 -7.00 5.61
C LEU A 66 4.42 -7.27 6.55
N GLU A 67 5.39 -8.06 6.10
CA GLU A 67 6.62 -8.34 6.86
C GLU A 67 7.40 -7.04 7.15
N SER A 68 7.71 -6.27 6.11
CA SER A 68 8.49 -5.04 6.20
C SER A 68 8.24 -4.13 4.99
N PHE A 69 8.61 -2.86 5.14
CA PHE A 69 8.74 -1.91 4.05
C PHE A 69 10.15 -1.32 4.09
N GLY A 70 10.73 -1.01 2.93
CA GLY A 70 11.99 -0.25 2.88
C GLY A 70 11.83 1.15 3.48
N GLU A 71 12.94 1.73 3.94
CA GLU A 71 12.94 2.92 4.82
C GLU A 71 12.18 4.12 4.22
N ASP A 72 12.50 4.50 2.97
CA ASP A 72 11.82 5.59 2.26
C ASP A 72 10.30 5.36 2.15
N THR A 73 9.90 4.09 2.00
CA THR A 73 8.49 3.74 1.92
C THR A 73 7.83 3.86 3.29
N VAL A 74 8.49 3.45 4.37
CA VAL A 74 8.02 3.66 5.75
C VAL A 74 7.81 5.14 6.03
N GLU A 75 8.77 6.00 5.70
CA GLU A 75 8.66 7.46 5.91
C GLU A 75 7.44 8.04 5.17
N PHE A 76 7.27 7.65 3.90
CA PHE A 76 6.12 8.11 3.11
C PHE A 76 4.78 7.63 3.71
N LEU A 77 4.68 6.36 4.09
CA LEU A 77 3.45 5.77 4.62
C LEU A 77 3.06 6.40 5.96
N THR A 78 4.01 6.52 6.87
CA THR A 78 3.83 7.13 8.20
C THR A 78 3.45 8.60 8.08
N THR A 79 4.12 9.36 7.22
CA THR A 79 3.86 10.81 7.06
C THR A 79 2.57 11.11 6.30
N ARG A 80 2.23 10.31 5.28
CA ARG A 80 1.15 10.65 4.34
C ARG A 80 -0.10 9.82 4.49
N LEU A 81 0.05 8.50 4.63
CA LEU A 81 -1.08 7.57 4.66
C LEU A 81 -1.62 7.40 6.08
N TYR A 82 -0.74 7.33 7.08
CA TYR A 82 -1.12 7.04 8.48
C TYR A 82 -0.54 8.02 9.51
N PRO A 83 -0.63 9.35 9.29
CA PRO A 83 0.01 10.35 10.16
C PRO A 83 -0.54 10.38 11.60
N VAL A 84 -1.83 10.13 11.80
CA VAL A 84 -2.43 10.11 13.14
C VAL A 84 -1.96 8.89 13.91
N TYR A 85 -1.95 7.72 13.25
CA TYR A 85 -1.45 6.48 13.84
C TYR A 85 0.02 6.60 14.21
N SER A 86 0.88 6.97 13.26
CA SER A 86 2.33 7.05 13.46
C SER A 86 2.69 8.04 14.56
N LYS A 87 2.06 9.22 14.56
CA LYS A 87 2.27 10.20 15.63
C LYS A 87 1.86 9.66 17.01
N THR A 88 0.71 8.99 17.10
CA THR A 88 0.23 8.43 18.36
C THR A 88 1.15 7.32 18.86
N LEU A 89 1.63 6.46 17.94
CA LEU A 89 2.59 5.40 18.27
C LEU A 89 3.89 6.00 18.83
N PHE A 90 4.43 7.02 18.18
CA PHE A 90 5.64 7.72 18.64
C PHE A 90 5.45 8.36 20.02
N GLU A 91 4.34 9.07 20.25
CA GLU A 91 4.01 9.65 21.56
C GLU A 91 3.85 8.60 22.66
N VAL A 92 3.32 7.42 22.32
CA VAL A 92 3.18 6.30 23.25
C VAL A 92 4.55 5.69 23.58
N ASN A 93 5.39 5.46 22.57
CA ASN A 93 6.72 4.88 22.78
C ASN A 93 7.64 5.82 23.57
N GLU A 94 7.63 7.13 23.30
CA GLU A 94 8.38 8.13 24.09
C GLU A 94 7.92 8.23 25.55
N ALA A 95 6.67 7.87 25.83
CA ALA A 95 6.12 7.85 27.18
C ALA A 95 6.40 6.54 27.92
N LEU A 96 6.75 5.47 27.18
CA LEU A 96 7.18 4.21 27.77
C LEU A 96 8.67 4.29 28.10
N PRO A 97 9.12 3.64 29.19
CA PRO A 97 10.55 3.53 29.46
C PRO A 97 11.23 2.72 28.33
N ASP A 98 12.34 3.22 27.80
CA ASP A 98 13.30 2.42 27.05
C ASP A 98 13.86 1.35 28.02
N GLU A 99 13.52 0.06 27.90
CA GLU A 99 13.98 -1.00 28.82
C GLU A 99 15.53 -0.99 28.99
N GLU A 100 16.17 -1.19 30.15
CA GLU A 100 15.82 -1.83 31.43
C GLU A 100 16.47 -1.09 32.63
N PRO A 101 15.77 -0.88 33.77
CA PRO A 101 16.32 -1.19 35.07
C PRO A 101 15.80 -2.57 35.50
N GLU A 102 16.64 -3.38 36.14
CA GLU A 102 16.37 -4.75 36.60
C GLU A 102 15.10 -4.93 37.49
N ASP A 103 14.29 -3.91 37.74
CA ASP A 103 13.20 -3.89 38.72
C ASP A 103 11.87 -3.19 38.29
N GLU A 104 11.73 -2.59 37.10
CA GLU A 104 10.45 -1.96 36.69
C GLU A 104 9.95 -2.47 35.33
N THR A 105 9.30 -3.63 35.35
CA THR A 105 8.49 -4.10 34.22
C THR A 105 7.35 -3.10 33.98
N VAL A 106 7.24 -2.54 32.77
CA VAL A 106 6.00 -1.88 32.32
C VAL A 106 4.85 -2.81 32.63
N SER A 107 3.90 -2.34 33.44
CA SER A 107 2.80 -3.20 33.84
C SER A 107 1.98 -3.60 32.61
N ASP A 108 1.44 -4.82 32.62
CA ASP A 108 0.52 -5.27 31.57
C ASP A 108 -0.64 -4.28 31.35
N GLN A 109 -1.02 -3.55 32.40
CA GLN A 109 -2.01 -2.50 32.34
C GLN A 109 -1.54 -1.31 31.47
N GLU A 110 -0.36 -0.75 31.71
CA GLU A 110 0.18 0.38 30.94
C GLU A 110 0.35 0.02 29.47
N ARG A 111 0.83 -1.21 29.20
CA ARG A 111 0.95 -1.71 27.82
C ARG A 111 -0.40 -1.87 27.14
N ASN A 112 -1.43 -2.36 27.85
CA ASN A 112 -2.78 -2.46 27.31
C ASN A 112 -3.43 -1.09 27.07
N GLU A 113 -3.19 -0.11 27.94
CA GLU A 113 -3.65 1.26 27.77
C GLU A 113 -2.99 1.93 26.55
N ALA A 114 -1.68 1.73 26.37
CA ALA A 114 -0.92 2.14 25.19
C ALA A 114 -1.51 1.53 23.90
N LEU A 115 -1.70 0.21 23.84
CA LEU A 115 -2.32 -0.48 22.70
C LEU A 115 -3.73 0.03 22.39
N SER A 116 -4.54 0.29 23.42
CA SER A 116 -5.88 0.85 23.28
C SER A 116 -5.83 2.25 22.65
N ARG A 117 -4.89 3.09 23.08
CA ARG A 117 -4.71 4.45 22.54
C ARG A 117 -4.28 4.43 21.08
N VAL A 118 -3.32 3.57 20.73
CA VAL A 118 -2.86 3.37 19.35
C VAL A 118 -4.00 2.78 18.48
N THR A 119 -4.80 1.87 19.02
CA THR A 119 -6.00 1.34 18.35
C THR A 119 -7.04 2.43 18.08
N GLY A 120 -7.23 3.38 19.00
CA GLY A 120 -8.08 4.56 18.76
C GLY A 120 -7.57 5.44 17.59
N ALA A 121 -6.25 5.51 17.39
CA ALA A 121 -5.68 6.20 16.25
C ALA A 121 -5.95 5.47 14.91
N LEU A 122 -5.98 4.13 14.91
CA LEU A 122 -6.38 3.34 13.73
C LEU A 122 -7.81 3.63 13.29
N GLU A 123 -8.75 3.68 14.24
CA GLU A 123 -10.14 4.02 13.94
C GLU A 123 -10.25 5.43 13.35
N THR A 124 -9.44 6.36 13.87
CA THR A 124 -9.36 7.72 13.34
C THR A 124 -8.84 7.73 11.91
N GLU A 125 -7.77 7.00 11.62
CA GLU A 125 -7.23 6.86 10.26
C GLU A 125 -8.25 6.27 9.28
N ARG A 126 -8.98 5.24 9.71
CA ARG A 126 -10.00 4.58 8.90
C ARG A 126 -11.10 5.57 8.47
N LYS A 127 -11.50 6.46 9.38
CA LYS A 127 -12.55 7.45 9.14
C LYS A 127 -12.03 8.78 8.59
N ARG A 128 -10.71 8.98 8.54
CA ARG A 128 -10.09 10.24 8.09
C ARG A 128 -10.52 10.67 6.68
N ARG A 129 -10.90 9.71 5.84
CA ARG A 129 -11.42 9.93 4.48
C ARG A 129 -12.89 9.50 4.30
N GLU A 130 -13.61 9.17 5.36
CA GLU A 130 -15.07 9.00 5.26
C GLU A 130 -15.70 10.32 4.81
N GLY A 131 -16.56 10.26 3.79
CA GLY A 131 -17.11 11.45 3.13
C GLY A 131 -16.23 12.05 2.03
N ALA A 132 -15.18 11.35 1.60
CA ALA A 132 -14.37 11.74 0.45
C ALA A 132 -15.22 12.01 -0.82
N LYS A 133 -14.70 12.89 -1.69
CA LYS A 133 -15.37 13.38 -2.89
C LYS A 133 -16.01 12.24 -3.69
N LYS A 134 -17.28 12.44 -4.05
CA LYS A 134 -17.97 11.55 -5.01
C LYS A 134 -17.15 11.47 -6.31
N PRO A 135 -17.14 10.31 -6.99
CA PRO A 135 -16.47 10.18 -8.27
C PRO A 135 -16.94 11.24 -9.26
N ASP A 136 -16.00 11.87 -9.94
CA ASP A 136 -16.30 12.80 -11.02
C ASP A 136 -16.92 12.03 -12.20
N LEU A 137 -18.13 12.42 -12.58
CA LEU A 137 -18.89 11.76 -13.64
C LEU A 137 -18.57 12.39 -14.98
N SER A 138 -18.39 11.55 -16.00
CA SER A 138 -18.17 12.02 -17.36
C SER A 138 -19.38 12.77 -17.92
N ASP A 139 -19.15 13.75 -18.79
CA ASP A 139 -20.20 14.38 -19.58
C ASP A 139 -20.75 13.45 -20.66
N ASP A 140 -19.95 12.47 -21.09
CA ASP A 140 -20.35 11.43 -22.03
C ASP A 140 -21.38 10.49 -21.40
N ALA A 141 -22.57 10.42 -21.99
CA ALA A 141 -23.71 9.71 -21.44
C ALA A 141 -23.48 8.19 -21.27
N GLU A 142 -22.72 7.55 -22.16
CA GLU A 142 -22.43 6.12 -22.09
C GLU A 142 -21.41 5.84 -20.98
N ILE A 143 -20.34 6.64 -20.93
CA ILE A 143 -19.32 6.54 -19.87
C ILE A 143 -19.95 6.79 -18.51
N ARG A 144 -20.76 7.85 -18.38
CA ARG A 144 -21.49 8.19 -17.15
C ARG A 144 -22.44 7.07 -16.72
N ARG A 145 -23.12 6.42 -17.67
CA ARG A 145 -23.99 5.27 -17.38
C ARG A 145 -23.18 4.09 -16.82
N CYS A 146 -22.02 3.79 -17.41
CA CYS A 146 -21.13 2.75 -16.89
C CYS A 146 -20.65 3.07 -15.47
N GLN A 147 -20.22 4.31 -15.21
CA GLN A 147 -19.82 4.75 -13.86
C GLN A 147 -20.95 4.55 -12.84
N LYS A 148 -22.18 4.98 -13.15
CA LYS A 148 -23.31 4.86 -12.22
C LYS A 148 -23.78 3.43 -11.96
N LEU A 149 -23.72 2.56 -12.97
CA LEU A 149 -24.25 1.20 -12.85
C LEU A 149 -23.28 0.22 -12.20
N THR A 150 -21.98 0.46 -12.33
CA THR A 150 -20.95 -0.54 -11.96
C THR A 150 -19.83 0.02 -11.09
N ASP A 151 -19.93 1.28 -10.68
CA ASP A 151 -18.86 2.03 -10.01
C ASP A 151 -17.53 2.02 -10.79
N MET A 152 -17.62 1.86 -12.12
CA MET A 152 -16.45 1.74 -12.98
C MET A 152 -15.66 3.05 -13.00
N PRO A 153 -14.32 3.01 -12.85
CA PRO A 153 -13.50 4.21 -13.01
C PRO A 153 -13.67 4.84 -14.39
N ARG A 154 -13.78 6.18 -14.45
CA ARG A 154 -13.93 6.96 -15.69
C ARG A 154 -12.93 6.56 -16.77
N VAL A 155 -11.66 6.36 -16.38
CA VAL A 155 -10.56 6.00 -17.27
C VAL A 155 -10.81 4.64 -17.94
N LEU A 156 -11.31 3.66 -17.19
CA LEU A 156 -11.59 2.33 -17.73
C LEU A 156 -12.78 2.37 -18.70
N ALA A 157 -13.86 3.06 -18.33
CA ALA A 157 -15.03 3.23 -19.18
C ALA A 157 -14.68 3.95 -20.50
N THR A 158 -13.84 4.99 -20.42
CA THR A 158 -13.34 5.72 -21.60
C THR A 158 -12.55 4.79 -22.53
N ARG A 159 -11.59 4.04 -21.99
CA ARG A 159 -10.78 3.10 -22.77
C ARG A 159 -11.63 2.03 -23.46
N LEU A 160 -12.60 1.46 -22.76
CA LEU A 160 -13.50 0.44 -23.34
C LEU A 160 -14.32 0.99 -24.50
N LYS A 161 -14.83 2.22 -24.39
CA LYS A 161 -15.55 2.90 -25.48
C LYS A 161 -14.65 3.12 -26.69
N GLU A 162 -13.43 3.60 -26.49
CA GLU A 162 -12.46 3.80 -27.57
C GLU A 162 -12.09 2.49 -28.27
N GLU A 163 -11.89 1.42 -27.50
CA GLU A 163 -11.59 0.09 -28.05
C GLU A 163 -12.78 -0.47 -28.86
N ALA A 164 -14.01 -0.27 -28.39
CA ALA A 164 -15.21 -0.63 -29.14
C ALA A 164 -15.32 0.14 -30.46
N PHE A 165 -15.10 1.46 -30.43
CA PHE A 165 -15.08 2.30 -31.62
C PHE A 165 -14.01 1.85 -32.64
N LYS A 166 -12.80 1.56 -32.17
CA LYS A 166 -11.70 1.04 -33.01
C LYS A 166 -12.08 -0.30 -33.67
N LYS A 167 -12.69 -1.22 -32.91
CA LYS A 167 -13.16 -2.51 -33.44
C LYS A 167 -14.25 -2.35 -34.49
N GLU A 168 -15.19 -1.43 -34.30
CA GLU A 168 -16.24 -1.16 -35.29
C GLU A 168 -15.68 -0.50 -36.56
N ALA A 169 -14.78 0.47 -36.43
CA ALA A 169 -14.11 1.11 -37.56
C ALA A 169 -13.29 0.10 -38.39
N PHE A 170 -12.60 -0.84 -37.71
CA PHE A 170 -11.89 -1.92 -38.36
C PHE A 170 -12.83 -2.86 -39.14
N LYS A 171 -13.94 -3.30 -38.52
CA LYS A 171 -14.96 -4.14 -39.18
C LYS A 171 -15.57 -3.46 -40.41
N LYS A 172 -15.83 -2.15 -40.34
CA LYS A 172 -16.36 -1.36 -41.49
C LYS A 172 -15.34 -1.27 -42.63
N LYS A 173 -14.04 -1.15 -42.35
CA LYS A 173 -12.98 -1.17 -43.38
C LYS A 173 -12.81 -2.55 -44.01
N ALA A 174 -12.89 -3.62 -43.22
CA ALA A 174 -12.79 -4.99 -43.70
C ALA A 174 -13.95 -5.41 -44.62
N ARG A 175 -15.16 -4.88 -44.41
CA ARG A 175 -16.34 -5.13 -45.27
C ARG A 175 -16.35 -4.35 -46.60
N LYS A 176 -15.46 -3.37 -46.78
CA LYS A 176 -15.35 -2.55 -48.00
C LYS A 176 -14.23 -3.02 -48.94
N ARG A 177 -13.52 -4.07 -48.57
CA ARG A 177 -12.52 -4.78 -49.39
C ARG A 177 -13.11 -6.10 -49.84
#